data_AF-A0A353F6M3-F1
#
_entry.id   AF-A0A353F6M3-F1
#
_cell.length_a   1.000
_cell.length_b   1.000
_cell.length_c   1.000
_cell.angle_alpha   90.00
_cell.angle_beta   90.00
_cell.angle_gamma   90.00
#
_symmetry.space_group_name_H-M   'P 1'
#
loop_
_entity.id
_entity.type
_entity.pdbx_description
1 polymer ?
#
loop_
_entity_poly.entity_id
_entity_poly.type
_entity_poly.pdbx_seq_one_letter_code
_entity_poly.pdbx_strand_id
1 'polypeptide(L)'
;GIEMDTLETGKGVRVKNVVEGSAAGEVGIRQNDIIVKIEGQEIQGFYELSTKLRRLKNGGQPEIELLRNGEILRVKPTLKGREIREGVSRRLEQMDRMSGGQSRVRGGFGNVIQSDMELEVEDAGLPIVDLDGRIIGMVIARAGRISTLILPGDDIINALKDDPAPFVIEEGDVLLEQQWPQGFRRDRMRRELGLMRRMMESLQRELERE
;
A
#
# COMPACT_ATOMS: atom_id res chain seq x y z
N GLY A 1 -10.88 -7.48 -9.04
CA GLY A 1 -11.15 -6.65 -10.23
C GLY A 1 -12.57 -6.86 -10.70
N ILE A 2 -13.54 -6.57 -9.83
CA ILE A 2 -14.96 -6.56 -10.18
C ILE A 2 -15.53 -5.21 -9.78
N GLU A 3 -16.40 -4.67 -10.61
CA GLU A 3 -17.29 -3.59 -10.23
C GLU A 3 -18.62 -4.21 -9.83
N MET A 4 -19.13 -3.81 -8.68
CA MET A 4 -20.36 -4.35 -8.11
C MET A 4 -21.48 -3.33 -8.27
N ASP A 5 -22.70 -3.84 -8.43
CA ASP A 5 -23.88 -2.98 -8.30
C ASP A 5 -24.16 -2.72 -6.82
N THR A 6 -24.32 -1.45 -6.46
CA THR A 6 -24.52 -0.99 -5.07
C THR A 6 -25.99 -0.74 -4.75
N LEU A 7 -26.86 -0.69 -5.76
CA LEU A 7 -28.27 -0.35 -5.63
C LEU A 7 -29.16 -1.58 -5.41
N GLU A 8 -28.62 -2.77 -5.66
CA GLU A 8 -29.42 -3.99 -5.61
C GLU A 8 -29.47 -4.58 -4.20
N THR A 9 -30.69 -4.63 -3.66
CA THR A 9 -31.02 -5.23 -2.36
C THR A 9 -31.70 -6.58 -2.62
N GLY A 10 -30.92 -7.66 -2.56
CA GLY A 10 -31.37 -9.02 -2.85
C GLY A 10 -30.41 -10.07 -2.29
N LYS A 11 -30.69 -11.36 -2.51
CA LYS A 11 -29.79 -12.46 -2.10
C LYS A 11 -28.56 -12.48 -3.03
N GLY A 12 -27.49 -11.83 -2.61
CA GLY A 12 -26.21 -11.80 -3.32
C GLY A 12 -25.88 -10.43 -3.93
N VAL A 13 -24.74 -10.35 -4.62
CA VAL A 13 -24.25 -9.11 -5.24
C VAL A 13 -24.05 -9.31 -6.73
N ARG A 14 -24.71 -8.48 -7.54
CA ARG A 14 -24.55 -8.49 -9.00
C ARG A 14 -23.22 -7.85 -9.40
N VAL A 15 -22.52 -8.53 -10.31
CA VAL A 15 -21.32 -8.03 -10.97
C VAL A 15 -21.73 -7.09 -12.11
N LYS A 16 -21.44 -5.80 -11.94
CA LYS A 16 -21.70 -4.75 -12.95
C LYS A 16 -20.68 -4.81 -14.08
N ASN A 17 -19.42 -5.02 -13.75
CA ASN A 17 -18.34 -5.12 -14.74
C ASN A 17 -17.19 -5.96 -14.19
N VAL A 18 -16.38 -6.54 -15.07
CA VAL A 18 -15.17 -7.29 -14.72
C VAL A 18 -13.98 -6.64 -15.40
N VAL A 19 -12.94 -6.36 -14.63
CA VAL A 19 -11.70 -5.79 -15.16
C VAL A 19 -10.95 -6.87 -15.94
N GLU A 20 -10.64 -6.59 -17.20
CA GLU A 20 -9.89 -7.48 -18.08
C GLU A 20 -8.47 -7.74 -17.52
N GLY A 21 -8.00 -8.99 -17.57
CA GLY A 21 -6.73 -9.41 -16.97
C GLY A 21 -6.71 -9.46 -15.43
N SER A 22 -7.87 -9.31 -14.78
CA SER A 22 -7.98 -9.48 -13.32
C SER A 22 -8.26 -10.92 -12.92
N ALA A 23 -8.00 -11.27 -11.66
CA ALA A 23 -8.28 -12.58 -11.07
C ALA A 23 -9.72 -13.08 -11.33
N ALA A 24 -10.69 -12.16 -11.38
CA ALA A 24 -12.08 -12.47 -11.67
C ALA A 24 -12.31 -12.83 -13.15
N GLY A 25 -11.65 -12.11 -14.07
CA GLY A 25 -11.70 -12.40 -15.49
C GLY A 25 -11.02 -13.72 -15.85
N GLU A 26 -9.88 -14.02 -15.21
CA GLU A 26 -9.13 -15.26 -15.42
C GLU A 26 -9.95 -16.52 -15.09
N VAL A 27 -10.81 -16.47 -14.08
CA VAL A 27 -11.70 -17.58 -13.70
C VAL A 27 -13.08 -17.51 -14.35
N GLY A 28 -13.26 -16.61 -15.32
CA GLY A 28 -14.47 -16.55 -16.13
C GLY A 28 -15.70 -15.96 -15.44
N ILE A 29 -15.52 -15.11 -14.42
CA ILE A 29 -16.60 -14.24 -13.90
C ILE A 29 -16.95 -13.25 -15.01
N ARG A 30 -18.26 -13.02 -15.19
CA ARG A 30 -18.82 -12.17 -16.23
C ARG A 30 -19.75 -11.13 -15.63
N GLN A 31 -20.03 -10.11 -16.44
CA GLN A 31 -21.09 -9.17 -16.16
C GLN A 31 -22.43 -9.91 -15.98
N ASN A 32 -23.25 -9.44 -15.03
CA ASN A 32 -24.53 -9.99 -14.61
C ASN A 32 -24.48 -11.29 -13.80
N ASP A 33 -23.30 -11.79 -13.45
CA ASP A 33 -23.19 -12.86 -12.45
C ASP A 33 -23.63 -12.33 -11.07
N ILE A 34 -24.31 -13.17 -10.28
CA ILE A 34 -24.70 -12.82 -8.91
C ILE A 34 -23.87 -13.67 -7.94
N ILE A 35 -23.01 -13.04 -7.16
CA ILE A 35 -22.20 -13.71 -6.14
C ILE A 35 -23.09 -13.97 -4.93
N VAL A 36 -23.25 -15.24 -4.56
CA VAL A 36 -24.14 -15.67 -3.47
C VAL A 36 -23.40 -16.21 -2.25
N LYS A 37 -22.22 -16.82 -2.45
CA LYS A 37 -21.38 -17.34 -1.35
C LYS A 37 -19.89 -17.13 -1.60
N ILE A 38 -19.15 -16.94 -0.52
CA ILE A 38 -17.68 -16.96 -0.50
C ILE A 38 -17.23 -17.82 0.69
N GLU A 39 -16.37 -18.80 0.43
CA GLU A 39 -15.81 -19.73 1.42
C GLU A 39 -16.91 -20.40 2.27
N GLY A 40 -18.02 -20.78 1.63
CA GLY A 40 -19.17 -21.40 2.28
C GLY A 40 -20.09 -20.42 3.05
N GLN A 41 -19.73 -19.14 3.15
CA GLN A 41 -20.55 -18.13 3.81
C GLN A 41 -21.45 -17.40 2.81
N GLU A 42 -22.73 -17.26 3.15
CA GLU A 42 -23.68 -16.46 2.37
C GLU A 42 -23.29 -14.98 2.35
N ILE A 43 -23.61 -14.33 1.23
CA ILE A 43 -23.40 -12.90 0.99
C ILE A 43 -24.78 -12.28 0.78
N GLN A 44 -25.18 -11.35 1.65
CA GLN A 44 -26.47 -10.68 1.55
C GLN A 44 -26.40 -9.31 0.88
N GLY A 45 -25.20 -8.75 0.69
CA GLY A 45 -25.08 -7.44 0.05
C GLY A 45 -23.65 -6.97 -0.19
N PHE A 46 -23.56 -5.81 -0.82
CA PHE A 46 -22.30 -5.20 -1.24
C PHE A 46 -21.30 -5.01 -0.10
N TYR A 47 -21.75 -4.48 1.04
CA TYR A 47 -20.87 -4.22 2.19
C TYR A 47 -20.24 -5.49 2.73
N GLU A 48 -21.03 -6.56 2.84
CA GLU A 48 -20.56 -7.86 3.30
C GLU A 48 -19.55 -8.45 2.31
N LEU A 49 -19.87 -8.42 1.01
CA LEU A 49 -18.95 -8.88 -0.03
C LEU A 49 -17.63 -8.10 -0.02
N SER A 50 -17.69 -6.77 0.04
CA SER A 50 -16.50 -5.92 0.04
C SER A 50 -15.62 -6.20 1.27
N THR A 51 -16.24 -6.37 2.44
CA THR A 51 -15.51 -6.68 3.69
C THR A 51 -14.84 -8.04 3.61
N LYS A 52 -15.54 -9.07 3.13
CA LYS A 52 -14.95 -10.41 2.98
C LYS A 52 -13.82 -10.40 1.95
N LEU A 53 -14.02 -9.80 0.79
CA LEU A 53 -12.98 -9.71 -0.24
C LEU A 53 -11.71 -8.99 0.25
N ARG A 54 -11.85 -7.97 1.11
CA ARG A 54 -10.71 -7.27 1.72
C ARG A 54 -9.94 -8.12 2.73
N ARG A 55 -10.63 -8.98 3.46
CA ARG A 55 -10.02 -9.88 4.46
C ARG A 55 -9.28 -11.07 3.87
N LEU A 56 -9.48 -11.37 2.59
CA LEU A 56 -8.82 -12.49 1.95
C LEU A 56 -7.37 -12.15 1.62
N LYS A 57 -6.45 -13.08 1.92
CA LYS A 57 -5.02 -12.90 1.69
C LYS A 57 -4.71 -12.82 0.19
N ASN A 58 -3.76 -11.96 -0.17
CA ASN A 58 -3.13 -11.99 -1.49
C ASN A 58 -2.54 -13.37 -1.77
N GLY A 59 -2.69 -13.86 -3.00
CA GLY A 59 -2.32 -15.22 -3.41
C GLY A 59 -3.32 -16.31 -3.01
N GLY A 60 -4.32 -15.98 -2.19
CA GLY A 60 -5.37 -16.92 -1.80
C GLY A 60 -6.28 -17.32 -2.96
N GLN A 61 -6.85 -18.52 -2.86
CA GLN A 61 -7.82 -19.07 -3.82
C GLN A 61 -9.16 -19.34 -3.12
N PRO A 62 -9.91 -18.29 -2.75
CA PRO A 62 -11.22 -18.45 -2.11
C PRO A 62 -12.19 -19.17 -3.04
N GLU A 63 -13.04 -20.03 -2.48
CA GLU A 63 -14.15 -20.63 -3.23
C GLU A 63 -15.31 -19.65 -3.32
N ILE A 64 -15.69 -19.25 -4.52
CA ILE A 64 -16.80 -18.32 -4.78
C ILE A 64 -17.90 -19.07 -5.51
N GLU A 65 -19.12 -19.02 -4.96
CA GLU A 65 -20.33 -19.49 -5.65
C GLU A 65 -21.05 -18.32 -6.29
N LEU A 66 -21.32 -18.45 -7.59
CA LEU A 66 -22.01 -17.45 -8.40
C LEU A 66 -23.19 -18.06 -9.13
N LEU A 67 -24.27 -17.30 -9.25
CA LEU A 67 -25.47 -17.66 -9.98
C LEU A 67 -25.41 -17.04 -11.37
N ARG A 68 -25.49 -17.88 -12.41
CA ARG A 68 -25.55 -17.47 -13.81
C ARG A 68 -26.67 -18.24 -14.49
N ASN A 69 -27.64 -17.52 -15.07
CA ASN A 69 -28.80 -18.12 -15.75
C ASN A 69 -29.57 -19.16 -14.90
N GLY A 70 -29.56 -19.02 -13.57
CA GLY A 70 -30.20 -19.95 -12.64
C GLY A 70 -29.34 -21.15 -12.20
N GLU A 71 -28.14 -21.32 -12.77
CA GLU A 71 -27.19 -22.36 -12.36
C GLU A 71 -26.15 -21.80 -11.38
N ILE A 72 -25.78 -22.60 -10.39
CA ILE A 72 -24.72 -22.29 -9.43
C ILE A 72 -23.39 -22.77 -10.01
N LEU A 73 -22.47 -21.85 -10.24
CA LEU A 73 -21.11 -22.10 -10.67
C LEU A 73 -20.15 -21.85 -9.50
N ARG A 74 -19.12 -22.68 -9.39
CA ARG A 74 -18.06 -22.55 -8.39
C ARG A 74 -16.76 -22.17 -9.07
N VAL A 75 -16.13 -21.11 -8.60
CA VAL A 75 -14.85 -20.62 -9.13
C VAL A 75 -13.87 -20.33 -8.02
N LYS A 76 -12.58 -20.52 -8.29
CA LYS A 76 -11.48 -20.26 -7.35
C LYS A 76 -10.49 -19.27 -7.95
N PRO A 77 -10.75 -17.96 -7.88
CA PRO A 77 -9.82 -16.95 -8.37
C PRO A 77 -8.57 -16.87 -7.50
N THR A 78 -7.40 -16.85 -8.12
CA THR A 78 -6.16 -16.48 -7.43
C THR A 78 -6.16 -14.98 -7.19
N LEU A 79 -6.35 -14.56 -5.94
CA LEU A 79 -6.41 -13.15 -5.58
C LEU A 79 -5.05 -12.49 -5.78
N LYS A 80 -4.92 -11.67 -6.81
CA LYS A 80 -3.78 -10.76 -6.93
C LYS A 80 -4.04 -9.59 -5.99
N GLY A 81 -3.05 -9.24 -5.18
CA GLY A 81 -3.13 -8.04 -4.36
C GLY A 81 -3.56 -6.86 -5.21
N ARG A 82 -4.42 -6.00 -4.66
CA ARG A 82 -4.70 -4.74 -5.33
C ARG A 82 -3.39 -3.98 -5.31
N GLU A 83 -2.63 -4.03 -6.40
CA GLU A 83 -1.72 -2.95 -6.71
C GLU A 83 -2.60 -1.71 -6.60
N ILE A 84 -2.32 -0.88 -5.61
CA ILE A 84 -2.68 0.52 -5.71
C ILE A 84 -1.93 0.93 -6.96
N ARG A 85 -2.62 0.85 -8.12
CA ARG A 85 -2.22 1.55 -9.33
C ARG A 85 -2.40 2.99 -8.94
N GLU A 86 -1.38 3.44 -8.25
CA GLU A 86 -1.04 4.79 -7.93
C GLU A 86 -1.00 5.43 -9.31
N GLY A 87 -2.16 5.91 -9.78
CA GLY A 87 -2.27 6.82 -10.90
C GLY A 87 -1.67 8.13 -10.44
N VAL A 88 -0.38 8.10 -10.10
CA VAL A 88 0.33 9.25 -9.56
C VAL A 88 0.44 10.20 -10.72
N SER A 89 -0.39 11.23 -10.69
CA SER A 89 -0.19 12.36 -11.58
C SER A 89 1.28 12.76 -11.45
N ARG A 90 2.02 12.99 -12.55
CA ARG A 90 3.43 13.43 -12.52
C ARG A 90 3.70 14.57 -11.52
N ARG A 91 2.67 15.36 -11.22
CA ARG A 91 2.66 16.38 -10.17
C ARG A 91 2.77 15.82 -8.75
N LEU A 92 2.05 14.77 -8.39
CA LEU A 92 2.17 14.13 -7.07
C LEU A 92 3.58 13.57 -6.87
N GLU A 93 4.17 12.89 -7.86
CA GLU A 93 5.55 12.39 -7.74
C GLU A 93 6.57 13.51 -7.57
N GLN A 94 6.31 14.68 -8.18
CA GLN A 94 7.14 15.85 -8.02
C GLN A 94 6.97 16.45 -6.61
N MET A 95 5.74 16.47 -6.08
CA MET A 95 5.43 16.92 -4.72
C MET A 95 6.02 15.99 -3.65
N ASP A 96 5.99 14.67 -3.87
CA ASP A 96 6.57 13.67 -2.96
C ASP A 96 8.09 13.80 -2.89
N ARG A 97 8.76 14.02 -4.03
CA ARG A 97 10.21 14.28 -4.08
C ARG A 97 10.63 15.57 -3.38
N MET A 98 9.69 16.50 -3.16
CA MET A 98 9.94 17.78 -2.48
C MET A 98 9.61 17.72 -0.97
N SER A 99 9.14 16.59 -0.42
CA SER A 99 8.57 16.56 0.93
C SER A 99 8.94 15.31 1.75
N GLY A 100 9.82 15.49 2.74
CA GLY A 100 10.13 14.51 3.79
C GLY A 100 10.66 13.16 3.28
N GLY A 101 11.09 12.29 4.19
CA GLY A 101 11.45 10.91 3.83
C GLY A 101 10.20 10.08 3.49
N GLN A 102 10.32 9.07 2.63
CA GLN A 102 9.27 8.05 2.45
C GLN A 102 9.74 6.75 3.12
N SER A 103 8.79 5.91 3.56
CA SER A 103 9.14 4.60 4.11
C SER A 103 9.82 3.73 3.06
N ARG A 104 10.85 2.96 3.47
CA ARG A 104 11.58 2.03 2.59
C ARG A 104 10.62 1.01 1.96
N VAL A 105 9.75 0.44 2.77
CA VAL A 105 8.63 -0.41 2.32
C VAL A 105 7.37 0.44 2.35
N ARG A 106 6.79 0.68 1.18
CA ARG A 106 5.65 1.60 0.99
C ARG A 106 4.54 1.05 0.09
N GLY A 107 4.66 -0.21 -0.31
CA GLY A 107 3.74 -0.86 -1.23
C GLY A 107 3.82 -2.38 -1.09
N GLY A 108 3.08 -3.11 -1.91
CA GLY A 108 2.99 -4.58 -1.83
C GLY A 108 2.04 -5.08 -0.73
N PHE A 109 1.42 -4.18 0.04
CA PHE A 109 0.42 -4.54 1.02
C PHE A 109 -0.92 -4.87 0.34
N GLY A 110 -1.56 -5.96 0.76
CA GLY A 110 -2.84 -6.40 0.19
C GLY A 110 -4.03 -5.58 0.66
N ASN A 111 -4.25 -5.56 1.97
CA ASN A 111 -5.35 -4.85 2.60
C ASN A 111 -4.79 -3.74 3.50
N VAL A 112 -4.97 -2.50 3.06
CA VAL A 112 -4.54 -1.31 3.80
C VAL A 112 -5.60 -0.23 3.70
N ILE A 113 -5.72 0.56 4.76
CA ILE A 113 -6.48 1.80 4.78
C ILE A 113 -5.51 2.92 4.42
N GLN A 114 -5.88 3.72 3.43
CA GLN A 114 -5.12 4.92 3.07
C GLN A 114 -5.72 6.12 3.79
N SER A 115 -4.87 6.90 4.45
CA SER A 115 -5.21 8.14 5.12
C SER A 115 -4.31 9.27 4.61
N ASP A 116 -4.84 10.49 4.64
CA ASP A 116 -4.13 11.74 4.36
C ASP A 116 -3.46 12.34 5.60
N MET A 117 -3.48 11.62 6.73
CA MET A 117 -2.82 12.05 7.96
C MET A 117 -1.33 12.28 7.74
N GLU A 118 -0.86 13.48 8.13
CA GLU A 118 0.53 13.90 8.00
C GLU A 118 1.36 13.27 9.12
N LEU A 119 2.20 12.31 8.74
CA LEU A 119 3.13 11.60 9.62
C LEU A 119 4.53 11.62 9.02
N GLU A 120 5.53 11.49 9.88
CA GLU A 120 6.92 11.26 9.50
C GLU A 120 7.22 9.76 9.32
N VAL A 121 8.37 9.42 8.76
CA VAL A 121 8.73 8.00 8.54
C VAL A 121 8.92 7.27 9.87
N GLU A 122 9.39 8.00 10.88
CA GLU A 122 9.64 7.54 12.24
C GLU A 122 8.35 7.22 13.00
N ASP A 123 7.20 7.71 12.53
CA ASP A 123 5.88 7.47 13.10
C ASP A 123 5.25 6.13 12.63
N ALA A 124 5.94 5.37 11.79
CA ALA A 124 5.53 4.01 11.48
C ALA A 124 5.53 3.14 12.75
N GLY A 125 4.44 2.42 12.97
CA GLY A 125 4.17 1.66 14.20
C GLY A 125 3.18 2.32 15.15
N LEU A 126 2.73 3.55 14.88
CA LEU A 126 1.70 4.19 15.69
C LEU A 126 0.36 3.41 15.66
N PRO A 127 -0.27 3.16 16.82
CA PRO A 127 -1.60 2.56 16.86
C PRO A 127 -2.66 3.57 16.45
N ILE A 128 -3.64 3.11 15.67
CA ILE A 128 -4.86 3.85 15.38
C ILE A 128 -5.94 3.36 16.33
N VAL A 129 -6.59 4.28 17.02
CA VAL A 129 -7.63 3.99 18.01
C VAL A 129 -8.98 4.57 17.62
N ASP A 130 -10.06 3.91 18.03
CA ASP A 130 -11.41 4.47 17.96
C ASP A 130 -11.69 5.41 19.15
N LEU A 131 -12.91 5.98 19.18
CA LEU A 131 -13.35 6.90 20.24
C LEU A 131 -13.46 6.23 21.62
N ASP A 132 -13.53 4.90 21.66
CA ASP A 132 -13.57 4.09 22.88
C ASP A 132 -12.16 3.66 23.33
N GLY A 133 -11.12 4.08 22.62
CA GLY A 133 -9.71 3.76 22.91
C GLY A 133 -9.28 2.37 22.44
N ARG A 134 -10.06 1.68 21.62
CA ARG A 134 -9.71 0.35 21.08
C ARG A 134 -8.82 0.51 19.86
N ILE A 135 -7.78 -0.33 19.76
CA ILE A 135 -6.88 -0.35 18.61
C ILE A 135 -7.62 -0.97 17.41
N ILE A 136 -7.78 -0.17 16.35
CA ILE A 136 -8.42 -0.57 15.10
C ILE A 136 -7.41 -0.78 13.95
N GLY A 137 -6.15 -0.39 14.15
CA GLY A 137 -5.09 -0.61 13.17
C GLY A 137 -3.74 -0.06 13.62
N MET A 138 -2.74 -0.15 12.74
CA MET A 138 -1.39 0.33 12.96
C MET A 138 -0.86 1.01 11.70
N VAL A 139 -0.24 2.18 11.84
CA VAL A 139 0.47 2.83 10.73
C VAL A 139 1.65 1.96 10.32
N ILE A 140 1.75 1.61 9.05
CA ILE A 140 2.82 0.73 8.56
C ILE A 140 3.78 1.43 7.60
N ALA A 141 3.32 2.47 6.90
CA ALA A 141 4.16 3.19 5.95
C ALA A 141 3.63 4.58 5.64
N ARG A 142 4.54 5.52 5.48
CA ARG A 142 4.31 6.76 4.74
C ARG A 142 4.65 6.49 3.27
N ALA A 143 3.61 6.27 2.46
CA ALA A 143 3.77 5.98 1.04
C ALA A 143 4.06 7.23 0.21
N GLY A 144 3.56 8.40 0.63
CA GLY A 144 3.79 9.67 -0.04
C GLY A 144 3.49 10.86 0.87
N ARG A 145 3.53 12.06 0.31
CA ARG A 145 3.28 13.32 1.05
C ARG A 145 1.89 13.35 1.70
N ILE A 146 0.91 12.76 1.03
CA ILE A 146 -0.50 12.73 1.44
C ILE A 146 -1.04 11.29 1.57
N SER A 147 -0.13 10.33 1.69
CA SER A 147 -0.49 8.91 1.66
C SER A 147 0.18 8.18 2.79
N THR A 148 -0.61 7.92 3.82
CA THR A 148 -0.26 7.09 4.98
C THR A 148 -1.04 5.80 4.88
N LEU A 149 -0.34 4.67 4.99
CA LEU A 149 -0.91 3.34 4.95
C LEU A 149 -1.05 2.77 6.36
N ILE A 150 -2.26 2.31 6.67
CA ILE A 150 -2.63 1.73 7.95
C ILE A 150 -3.02 0.27 7.71
N LEU A 151 -2.42 -0.64 8.48
CA LEU A 151 -2.78 -2.05 8.54
C LEU A 151 -3.97 -2.22 9.49
N PRO A 152 -5.10 -2.77 9.03
CA PRO A 152 -6.27 -3.01 9.89
C PRO A 152 -5.96 -4.01 11.03
N GLY A 153 -6.61 -3.81 12.18
CA GLY A 153 -6.45 -4.68 13.35
C GLY A 153 -6.78 -6.15 13.08
N ASP A 154 -7.80 -6.43 12.25
CA ASP A 154 -8.14 -7.78 11.83
C ASP A 154 -6.96 -8.49 11.13
N ASP A 155 -6.22 -7.77 10.29
CA ASP A 155 -5.08 -8.32 9.57
C ASP A 155 -3.88 -8.52 10.48
N ILE A 156 -3.67 -7.62 11.45
CA ILE A 156 -2.67 -7.79 12.51
C ILE A 156 -2.95 -9.07 13.30
N ILE A 157 -4.20 -9.25 13.77
CA ILE A 157 -4.60 -10.45 14.53
C ILE A 157 -4.40 -11.70 13.68
N ASN A 158 -4.75 -11.67 12.39
CA ASN A 158 -4.55 -12.81 11.51
C ASN A 158 -3.08 -13.12 11.24
N ALA A 159 -2.23 -12.10 11.12
CA ALA A 159 -0.79 -12.26 10.93
C ALA A 159 -0.12 -12.87 12.17
N LEU A 160 -0.57 -12.49 13.36
CA LEU A 160 -0.02 -12.98 14.64
C LEU A 160 -0.43 -14.42 15.00
N LYS A 161 -1.30 -15.07 14.21
CA LYS A 161 -1.69 -16.48 14.44
C LYS A 161 -0.59 -17.46 14.06
N ASP A 162 0.23 -17.08 13.08
CA ASP A 162 1.30 -17.90 12.54
C ASP A 162 2.64 -17.31 12.99
N ASP A 163 3.64 -18.15 13.26
CA ASP A 163 4.98 -17.65 13.53
C ASP A 163 5.52 -16.88 12.30
N PRO A 164 6.22 -15.76 12.51
CA PRO A 164 6.78 -15.01 11.39
C PRO A 164 7.74 -15.89 10.61
N ALA A 165 7.62 -15.86 9.28
CA ALA A 165 8.62 -16.46 8.41
C ALA A 165 10.00 -15.89 8.77
N PRO A 166 11.07 -16.71 8.71
CA PRO A 166 12.41 -16.22 8.98
C PRO A 166 12.71 -15.02 8.07
N PHE A 167 13.26 -13.96 8.67
CA PHE A 167 13.62 -12.76 7.94
C PHE A 167 14.66 -13.11 6.87
N VAL A 168 14.29 -12.92 5.60
CA VAL A 168 15.18 -13.06 4.45
C VAL A 168 15.46 -11.66 3.92
N ILE A 169 16.73 -11.27 3.87
CA ILE A 169 17.14 -10.04 3.20
C ILE A 169 17.02 -10.29 1.70
N GLU A 170 16.11 -9.58 1.03
CA GLU A 170 16.04 -9.64 -0.44
C GLU A 170 17.29 -8.94 -1.03
N GLU A 171 17.88 -9.48 -2.10
CA GLU A 171 19.12 -8.96 -2.72
C GLU A 171 19.05 -7.47 -3.12
N GLY A 172 17.85 -6.91 -3.25
CA GLY A 172 17.61 -5.48 -3.50
C GLY A 172 17.86 -4.56 -2.28
N ASP A 173 17.76 -5.07 -1.04
CA ASP A 173 18.03 -4.29 0.17
C ASP A 173 19.53 -4.01 0.37
N VAL A 174 20.39 -4.87 -0.17
CA VAL A 174 21.85 -4.77 -0.09
C VAL A 174 22.39 -3.63 -0.97
N LEU A 175 21.66 -3.24 -2.02
CA LEU A 175 22.05 -2.17 -2.95
C LEU A 175 21.80 -0.76 -2.41
N LEU A 176 20.99 -0.61 -1.36
CA LEU A 176 20.73 0.69 -0.73
C LEU A 176 21.76 1.04 0.35
N GLU A 177 22.33 0.04 1.04
CA GLU A 177 23.47 0.24 1.95
C GLU A 177 24.78 0.55 1.21
N GLN A 178 24.94 0.05 -0.02
CA GLN A 178 26.17 0.23 -0.80
C GLN A 178 26.20 1.50 -1.65
N GLN A 179 25.11 2.29 -1.68
CA GLN A 179 25.00 3.48 -2.54
C GLN A 179 25.21 4.81 -1.84
N TRP A 180 25.83 4.85 -0.67
CA TRP A 180 26.57 6.06 -0.30
C TRP A 180 28.05 5.76 -0.49
N PRO A 181 28.72 6.38 -1.49
CA PRO A 181 30.16 6.25 -1.56
C PRO A 181 30.72 6.84 -0.27
N GLN A 182 31.25 5.97 0.59
CA GLN A 182 31.99 6.28 1.81
C GLN A 182 33.23 7.11 1.41
N GLY A 183 33.03 8.41 1.18
CA GLY A 183 34.06 9.31 0.66
C GLY A 183 33.51 10.49 -0.15
N PHE A 184 32.46 10.29 -0.96
CA PHE A 184 32.01 11.34 -1.90
C PHE A 184 31.45 12.58 -1.20
N ARG A 185 30.74 12.40 -0.08
CA ARG A 185 30.21 13.54 0.70
C ARG A 185 31.33 14.28 1.45
N ARG A 186 32.33 13.57 2.00
CA ARG A 186 33.47 14.17 2.71
C ARG A 186 34.43 14.90 1.77
N ASP A 187 34.73 14.35 0.60
CA ASP A 187 35.67 14.97 -0.35
C ASP A 187 35.06 16.13 -1.14
N ARG A 188 33.76 16.10 -1.41
CA ARG A 188 33.06 17.26 -1.99
C ARG A 188 32.93 18.37 -0.94
N MET A 189 32.52 18.03 0.29
CA MET A 189 32.40 19.00 1.38
C MET A 189 33.76 19.60 1.78
N ARG A 190 34.86 18.82 1.79
CA ARG A 190 36.22 19.35 1.99
C ARG A 190 36.64 20.31 0.88
N ARG A 191 36.30 20.01 -0.38
CA ARG A 191 36.59 20.91 -1.52
C ARG A 191 35.78 22.20 -1.45
N GLU A 192 34.49 22.13 -1.13
CA GLU A 192 33.64 23.31 -0.93
C GLU A 192 34.06 24.15 0.28
N LEU A 193 34.34 23.52 1.43
CA LEU A 193 34.83 24.23 2.62
C LEU A 193 36.20 24.89 2.37
N GLY A 194 37.07 24.27 1.57
CA GLY A 194 38.33 24.87 1.14
C GLY A 194 38.15 26.05 0.16
N LEU A 195 37.11 26.03 -0.67
CA LEU A 195 36.73 27.16 -1.53
C LEU A 195 36.12 28.30 -0.70
N MET A 196 35.20 28.00 0.21
CA MET A 196 34.63 28.99 1.13
C MET A 196 35.69 29.64 2.02
N ARG A 197 36.64 28.85 2.55
CA ARG A 197 37.73 29.39 3.38
C ARG A 197 38.60 30.36 2.60
N ARG A 198 38.96 30.04 1.34
CA ARG A 198 39.73 30.94 0.47
C ARG A 198 38.96 32.21 0.09
N MET A 199 37.64 32.08 -0.12
CA MET A 199 36.76 33.21 -0.42
C MET A 199 36.59 34.14 0.80
N MET A 200 36.47 33.57 2.00
CA MET A 200 36.45 34.34 3.24
C MET A 200 37.80 35.02 3.50
N GLU A 201 38.92 34.31 3.28
CA GLU A 201 40.26 34.91 3.40
C GLU A 201 40.50 36.03 2.37
N SER A 202 39.93 35.95 1.16
CA SER A 202 40.02 37.05 0.18
C SER A 202 39.15 38.25 0.58
N LEU A 203 37.91 38.00 1.02
CA LEU A 203 37.01 39.05 1.53
C LEU A 203 37.61 39.77 2.75
N GLN A 204 38.24 39.02 3.65
CA GLN A 204 38.84 39.58 4.86
C GLN A 204 40.08 40.44 4.55
N ARG A 205 40.88 40.07 3.53
CA ARG A 205 41.99 40.89 3.03
C ARG A 205 41.54 42.13 2.25
N GLU A 206 40.38 42.08 1.61
CA GLU A 206 39.77 43.26 0.98
C GLU A 206 39.24 44.23 2.04
N LEU A 207 38.60 43.72 3.10
CA LEU A 207 38.14 44.52 4.24
C LEU A 207 39.28 45.14 5.07
N GLU A 208 40.45 44.52 5.15
CA GLU A 208 41.65 45.07 5.82
C GLU A 208 42.43 46.08 4.96
N ARG A 209 42.02 46.30 3.69
CA ARG A 209 42.63 47.27 2.76
C ARG A 209 41.87 48.59 2.64
N GLU A 210 40.71 48.71 3.29
CA GLU A 210 40.01 49.98 3.56
C GLU A 210 40.34 50.50 4.96
#